data_AF-A0A7Y4UB51-F1
#
_entry.id   AF-A0A7Y4UB51-F1
#
_cell.length_a   1.000
_cell.length_b   1.000
_cell.length_c   1.000
_cell.angle_alpha   90.00
_cell.angle_beta   90.00
_cell.angle_gamma   90.00
#
_symmetry.space_group_name_H-M   'P 1'
#
loop_
_entity.id
_entity.type
_entity.pdbx_description
1 polymer ?
#
loop_
_entity_poly.entity_id
_entity_poly.type
_entity_poly.pdbx_seq_one_letter_code
_entity_poly.pdbx_strand_id
1 'polypeptide(L)'
;MKLRTIGHSNHDIEAFIALLRRYEINLLIDTRSQPYSRYSPHFNREPLQHQLAQHDIAYLHLGAELGGRPAGSGFYLANGKVDYDLLAAAPFYLAGIERLLALAEEQPVAFMCSEGDHKHCHRYWLITRTLVERGIAVEHILPSGELVASSANEFVPEQPSLF
;
A
#
# COMPACT_ATOMS: atom_id res chain seq x y z
N MET A 1 -4.89 7.09 15.36
CA MET A 1 -4.69 5.84 14.61
C MET A 1 -3.43 5.96 13.77
N LYS A 2 -2.76 4.84 13.49
CA LYS A 2 -1.53 4.78 12.68
C LYS A 2 -1.58 3.55 11.78
N LEU A 3 -1.23 3.72 10.51
CA LEU A 3 -1.15 2.65 9.52
C LEU A 3 0.30 2.36 9.15
N ARG A 4 0.61 1.10 8.87
CA ARG A 4 1.93 0.72 8.35
C ARG A 4 1.83 0.28 6.90
N THR A 5 2.97 0.29 6.22
CA THR A 5 3.06 -0.17 4.83
C THR A 5 4.32 -1.01 4.65
N ILE A 6 4.29 -1.96 3.71
CA ILE A 6 5.47 -2.80 3.42
C ILE A 6 5.54 -3.22 1.96
N GLY A 7 6.74 -3.24 1.39
CA GLY A 7 7.01 -3.69 0.02
C GLY A 7 7.57 -5.09 0.02
N HIS A 8 7.01 -6.00 -0.79
CA HIS A 8 7.55 -7.36 -0.82
C HIS A 8 8.86 -7.45 -1.62
N SER A 9 9.05 -6.62 -2.66
CA SER A 9 10.25 -6.60 -3.51
C SER A 9 10.74 -8.03 -3.84
N ASN A 10 12.01 -8.29 -3.57
CA ASN A 10 12.69 -9.58 -3.63
C ASN A 10 12.92 -10.21 -2.25
N HIS A 11 12.13 -9.85 -1.22
CA HIS A 11 12.26 -10.46 0.09
C HIS A 11 12.08 -11.99 0.00
N ASP A 12 12.83 -12.69 0.84
CA ASP A 12 12.46 -14.04 1.25
C ASP A 12 11.16 -13.99 2.08
N ILE A 13 10.33 -15.02 1.98
CA ILE A 13 9.02 -15.05 2.65
C ILE A 13 9.16 -15.01 4.19
N GLU A 14 10.15 -15.69 4.76
CA GLU A 14 10.39 -15.72 6.21
C GLU A 14 10.86 -14.36 6.70
N ALA A 15 11.76 -13.71 5.94
CA ALA A 15 12.21 -12.36 6.26
C ALA A 15 11.05 -11.35 6.22
N PHE A 16 10.15 -11.48 5.25
CA PHE A 16 8.97 -10.63 5.14
C PHE A 16 8.01 -10.84 6.32
N ILE A 17 7.73 -12.08 6.70
CA ILE A 17 6.89 -12.41 7.87
C ILE A 17 7.54 -11.91 9.16
N ALA A 18 8.86 -12.04 9.31
CA ALA A 18 9.58 -11.53 10.46
C ALA A 18 9.42 -10.01 10.62
N LEU A 19 9.43 -9.26 9.51
CA LEU A 19 9.16 -7.82 9.51
C LEU A 19 7.73 -7.50 9.96
N LEU A 20 6.73 -8.24 9.47
CA LEU A 20 5.34 -8.07 9.91
C LEU A 20 5.18 -8.34 11.40
N ARG A 21 5.75 -9.45 11.89
CA ARG A 21 5.69 -9.84 13.31
C ARG A 21 6.41 -8.86 14.22
N ARG A 22 7.56 -8.33 13.78
CA ARG A 22 8.31 -7.30 14.53
C ARG A 22 7.45 -6.07 14.85
N TYR A 23 6.50 -5.75 13.97
CA TYR A 23 5.58 -4.62 14.12
C TYR A 23 4.17 -5.05 14.52
N GLU A 24 4.00 -6.29 14.98
CA GLU A 24 2.74 -6.84 15.49
C GLU A 24 1.60 -6.66 14.48
N ILE A 25 1.87 -6.82 13.19
CA ILE A 25 0.85 -6.74 12.15
C ILE A 25 -0.01 -8.00 12.20
N ASN A 26 -1.31 -7.81 12.43
CA ASN A 26 -2.29 -8.90 12.50
C ASN A 26 -3.04 -9.07 11.18
N LEU A 27 -3.12 -8.01 10.37
CA LEU A 27 -3.77 -8.03 9.06
C LEU A 27 -2.89 -7.37 7.99
N LEU A 28 -2.57 -8.12 6.94
CA LEU A 28 -1.91 -7.64 5.74
C LEU A 28 -2.94 -7.38 4.64
N ILE A 29 -3.01 -6.13 4.18
CA ILE A 29 -3.87 -5.71 3.08
C ILE A 29 -3.06 -5.61 1.79
N ASP A 30 -3.38 -6.46 0.84
CA ASP A 30 -2.74 -6.46 -0.47
C ASP A 30 -3.45 -5.53 -1.43
N THR A 31 -2.75 -4.45 -1.79
CA THR A 31 -3.27 -3.39 -2.67
C THR A 31 -2.79 -3.57 -4.11
N ARG A 32 -2.16 -4.70 -4.46
CA ARG A 32 -1.73 -4.95 -5.85
C ARG A 32 -2.96 -5.22 -6.70
N SER A 33 -3.15 -4.45 -7.78
CA SER A 33 -4.21 -4.71 -8.77
C SER A 33 -4.15 -6.14 -9.33
N GLN A 34 -2.94 -6.67 -9.48
CA GLN A 34 -2.69 -8.05 -9.89
C GLN A 34 -1.69 -8.68 -8.91
N PRO A 35 -2.14 -9.46 -7.92
CA PRO A 35 -1.28 -10.03 -6.88
C PRO A 35 -0.60 -11.34 -7.37
N TYR A 36 -0.08 -11.32 -8.60
CA TYR A 36 0.55 -12.47 -9.25
C TYR A 36 1.82 -12.06 -9.98
N SER A 37 2.89 -12.81 -9.74
CA SER A 37 4.19 -12.64 -10.37
C SER A 37 4.82 -14.00 -10.67
N ARG A 38 5.45 -14.12 -11.84
CA ARG A 38 6.30 -15.29 -12.17
C ARG A 38 7.66 -15.22 -11.47
N TYR A 39 8.13 -14.02 -11.13
CA TYR A 39 9.44 -13.80 -10.50
C TYR A 39 9.41 -14.00 -8.99
N SER A 40 8.25 -13.77 -8.35
CA SER A 40 8.08 -13.88 -6.90
C SER A 40 6.83 -14.71 -6.57
N PRO A 41 6.81 -16.00 -6.95
CA PRO A 41 5.62 -16.84 -6.84
C PRO A 41 5.17 -17.07 -5.39
N HIS A 42 6.07 -16.96 -4.41
CA HIS A 42 5.75 -17.00 -2.98
C HIS A 42 4.92 -15.80 -2.51
N PHE A 43 4.97 -14.68 -3.23
CA PHE A 43 4.10 -13.54 -3.01
C PHE A 43 2.85 -13.56 -3.89
N ASN A 44 2.56 -14.64 -4.61
CA ASN A 44 1.25 -14.79 -5.22
C ASN A 44 0.20 -14.90 -4.12
N ARG A 45 -1.02 -14.45 -4.42
CA ARG A 45 -2.10 -14.35 -3.43
C ARG A 45 -2.27 -15.59 -2.56
N GLU A 46 -2.45 -16.76 -3.18
CA GLU A 46 -2.77 -17.99 -2.45
C GLU A 46 -1.58 -18.51 -1.61
N PRO A 47 -0.34 -18.61 -2.15
CA PRO A 47 0.83 -18.93 -1.33
C PRO A 47 1.06 -17.96 -0.17
N LEU A 48 0.96 -16.65 -0.44
CA LEU A 48 1.16 -15.62 0.57
C LEU A 48 0.12 -15.73 1.69
N GLN A 49 -1.16 -15.86 1.34
CA GLN A 49 -2.23 -16.05 2.30
C GLN A 49 -2.00 -17.29 3.18
N HIS A 50 -1.57 -18.41 2.57
CA HIS A 50 -1.28 -19.64 3.31
C HIS A 50 -0.14 -19.44 4.31
N GLN A 51 0.97 -18.84 3.86
CA GLN A 51 2.13 -18.58 4.72
C GLN A 51 1.78 -17.65 5.88
N LEU A 52 1.07 -16.54 5.62
CA LEU A 52 0.64 -15.61 6.66
C LEU A 52 -0.25 -16.27 7.72
N ALA A 53 -1.17 -17.14 7.30
CA ALA A 53 -2.06 -17.85 8.21
C ALA A 53 -1.31 -18.80 9.17
N GLN A 54 -0.16 -19.35 8.76
CA GLN A 54 0.70 -20.17 9.63
C GLN A 54 1.35 -19.37 10.76
N HIS A 55 1.31 -18.03 10.68
CA HIS A 55 1.87 -17.10 11.66
C HIS A 55 0.80 -16.19 12.28
N ASP A 56 -0.48 -16.60 12.21
CA ASP A 56 -1.62 -15.85 12.76
C ASP A 56 -1.80 -14.44 12.16
N ILE A 57 -1.35 -14.23 10.92
CA ILE A 57 -1.54 -12.99 10.18
C ILE A 57 -2.65 -13.21 9.14
N ALA A 58 -3.72 -12.44 9.25
CA ALA A 58 -4.80 -12.43 8.28
C ALA A 58 -4.35 -11.75 6.97
N TYR A 59 -4.96 -12.16 5.86
CA TYR A 59 -4.72 -11.58 4.54
C TYR A 59 -6.04 -11.10 3.93
N LEU A 60 -6.05 -9.87 3.42
CA LEU A 60 -7.17 -9.32 2.66
C LEU A 60 -6.68 -8.65 1.38
N HIS A 61 -7.28 -8.99 0.25
CA HIS A 61 -6.99 -8.34 -1.02
C HIS A 61 -7.97 -7.19 -1.27
N LEU A 62 -7.45 -5.98 -1.45
CA LEU A 62 -8.20 -4.75 -1.82
C LEU A 62 -7.64 -4.11 -3.09
N GLY A 63 -7.04 -4.92 -3.99
CA GLY A 63 -6.42 -4.40 -5.22
C GLY A 63 -7.40 -3.87 -6.26
N ALA A 64 -8.69 -4.20 -6.16
CA ALA A 64 -9.71 -3.64 -7.04
C ALA A 64 -10.03 -2.18 -6.66
N GLU A 65 -10.02 -1.88 -5.36
CA GLU A 65 -10.35 -0.56 -4.83
C GLU A 65 -9.11 0.33 -4.69
N LEU A 66 -8.02 -0.22 -4.15
CA LEU A 66 -6.81 0.52 -3.78
C LEU A 66 -5.62 0.28 -4.73
N GLY A 67 -5.85 -0.44 -5.82
CA GLY A 67 -4.82 -0.76 -6.78
C GLY A 67 -4.36 0.43 -7.62
N GLY A 68 -3.05 0.48 -7.89
CA GLY A 68 -2.45 1.50 -8.77
C GLY A 68 -2.74 1.32 -10.26
N ARG A 69 -3.51 0.31 -10.67
CA ARG A 69 -3.93 0.06 -12.06
C ARG A 69 -5.44 -0.14 -12.09
N PRO A 70 -6.23 0.94 -12.16
CA PRO A 70 -7.68 0.86 -12.19
C PRO A 70 -8.18 0.28 -13.52
N ALA A 71 -9.39 -0.27 -13.48
CA ALA A 71 -10.08 -0.72 -14.69
C ALA A 71 -10.63 0.50 -15.47
N GLY A 72 -10.57 0.40 -16.80
CA GLY A 72 -11.09 1.43 -17.71
C GLY A 72 -10.06 2.52 -18.05
N SER A 73 -10.08 2.98 -19.30
CA SER A 73 -9.13 3.98 -19.82
C SER A 73 -9.31 5.39 -19.25
N GLY A 74 -10.43 5.66 -18.57
CA GLY A 74 -10.75 6.99 -18.04
C GLY A 74 -9.82 7.49 -16.94
N PHE A 75 -9.03 6.61 -16.32
CA PHE A 75 -8.06 6.97 -15.27
C PHE A 75 -6.63 7.11 -15.78
N TYR A 76 -6.44 7.15 -17.10
CA TYR A 76 -5.12 7.20 -17.71
C TYR A 76 -4.96 8.52 -18.48
N LEU A 77 -3.82 9.16 -18.25
CA LEU A 77 -3.37 10.32 -19.02
C LEU A 77 -3.04 9.89 -20.45
N ALA A 78 -2.92 10.86 -21.37
CA ALA A 78 -2.58 10.61 -22.77
C ALA A 78 -1.24 9.87 -22.97
N ASN A 79 -0.33 9.93 -21.98
CA ASN A 79 0.95 9.23 -21.99
C ASN A 79 0.87 7.79 -21.41
N GLY A 80 -0.33 7.31 -21.09
CA GLY A 80 -0.56 5.97 -20.54
C GLY A 80 -0.22 5.81 -19.06
N LYS A 81 0.20 6.88 -18.36
CA LYS A 81 0.34 6.86 -16.90
C LYS A 81 -1.03 6.98 -16.24
N VAL A 82 -1.19 6.37 -15.08
CA VAL A 82 -2.40 6.53 -14.26
C VAL A 82 -2.43 7.94 -13.70
N ASP A 83 -3.58 8.59 -13.85
CA ASP A 83 -3.90 9.86 -13.20
C ASP A 83 -4.32 9.58 -11.75
N TYR A 84 -3.39 9.75 -10.82
CA TYR A 84 -3.66 9.50 -9.40
C TYR A 84 -4.54 10.56 -8.75
N ASP A 85 -4.66 11.76 -9.32
CA ASP A 85 -5.57 12.77 -8.78
C ASP A 85 -7.01 12.39 -9.12
N LEU A 86 -7.25 11.97 -10.35
CA LEU A 86 -8.55 11.45 -10.76
C LEU A 86 -8.92 10.15 -10.05
N LEU A 87 -7.96 9.23 -9.89
CA LEU A 87 -8.18 7.98 -9.17
C LEU A 87 -8.45 8.20 -7.68
N ALA A 88 -7.76 9.15 -7.04
CA ALA A 88 -7.97 9.48 -5.63
C ALA A 88 -9.39 10.06 -5.37
N ALA A 89 -10.00 10.66 -6.37
CA ALA A 89 -11.38 11.17 -6.30
C ALA A 89 -12.44 10.09 -6.62
N ALA A 90 -12.06 8.90 -7.06
CA ALA A 90 -13.00 7.88 -7.49
C ALA A 90 -13.81 7.29 -6.31
N PRO A 91 -15.15 7.12 -6.43
CA PRO A 91 -15.97 6.62 -5.32
C PRO A 91 -15.55 5.25 -4.79
N PHE A 92 -15.14 4.32 -5.68
CA PHE A 92 -14.68 2.99 -5.27
C PHE A 92 -13.37 3.05 -4.47
N TYR A 93 -12.48 3.97 -4.83
CA TYR A 93 -11.20 4.16 -4.16
C TYR A 93 -11.43 4.74 -2.76
N LEU A 94 -12.28 5.77 -2.66
CA LEU A 94 -12.67 6.37 -1.38
C LEU A 94 -13.31 5.33 -0.45
N ALA A 95 -14.20 4.48 -0.97
CA ALA A 95 -14.78 3.37 -0.21
C ALA A 95 -13.71 2.36 0.26
N GLY A 96 -12.69 2.09 -0.57
CA GLY A 96 -11.54 1.27 -0.18
C GLY A 96 -10.72 1.89 0.95
N ILE A 97 -10.55 3.21 0.94
CA ILE A 97 -9.86 3.95 2.03
C ILE A 97 -10.66 3.86 3.33
N GLU A 98 -11.97 4.09 3.29
CA GLU A 98 -12.80 3.94 4.51
C GLU A 98 -12.76 2.52 5.06
N ARG A 99 -12.78 1.51 4.18
CA ARG A 99 -12.64 0.10 4.59
C ARG A 99 -11.28 -0.18 5.23
N LEU A 100 -10.19 0.36 4.68
CA LEU A 100 -8.84 0.26 5.25
C LEU A 100 -8.79 0.89 6.64
N LEU A 101 -9.39 2.07 6.82
CA LEU A 101 -9.42 2.77 8.10
C LEU A 101 -10.22 2.01 9.16
N ALA A 102 -11.42 1.52 8.82
CA ALA A 102 -12.24 0.72 9.73
C ALA A 102 -11.49 -0.54 10.22
N LEU A 103 -10.79 -1.25 9.33
CA LEU A 103 -9.99 -2.42 9.70
C LEU A 103 -8.81 -2.05 10.61
N ALA A 104 -8.22 -0.87 10.43
CA ALA A 104 -7.11 -0.38 11.24
C ALA A 104 -7.54 0.14 12.62
N GLU A 105 -8.84 0.41 12.84
CA GLU A 105 -9.39 0.69 14.16
C GLU A 105 -9.52 -0.58 15.02
N GLU A 106 -9.72 -1.74 14.38
CA GLU A 106 -9.92 -3.02 15.06
C GLU A 106 -8.61 -3.72 15.42
N GLN A 107 -7.56 -3.55 14.60
CA GLN A 107 -6.30 -4.27 14.75
C GLN A 107 -5.12 -3.58 14.04
N PRO A 108 -3.86 -3.96 14.35
CA PRO A 108 -2.70 -3.46 13.62
C PRO A 108 -2.69 -3.94 12.16
N VAL A 109 -2.75 -2.99 11.22
CA VAL A 109 -2.79 -3.24 9.78
C VAL A 109 -1.52 -2.75 9.09
N ALA A 110 -1.02 -3.55 8.16
CA ALA A 110 -0.11 -3.08 7.12
C ALA A 110 -0.73 -3.25 5.74
N PHE A 111 -0.58 -2.27 4.85
CA PHE A 111 -0.91 -2.44 3.43
C PHE A 111 0.34 -2.60 2.56
N MET A 112 0.27 -3.44 1.53
CA MET A 112 1.44 -3.84 0.74
C MET A 112 1.30 -3.62 -0.76
N CYS A 113 2.46 -3.52 -1.40
CA CYS A 113 2.64 -3.59 -2.85
C CYS A 113 3.91 -4.37 -3.22
N SER A 114 4.21 -4.47 -4.51
CA SER A 114 5.42 -5.17 -4.99
C SER A 114 6.72 -4.39 -4.86
N GLU A 115 6.67 -3.06 -4.99
CA GLU A 115 7.86 -2.22 -4.92
C GLU A 115 8.46 -2.19 -3.50
N GLY A 116 9.79 -2.26 -3.40
CA GLY A 116 10.52 -2.15 -2.13
C GLY A 116 10.63 -0.70 -1.68
N ASP A 117 10.96 0.22 -2.59
CA ASP A 117 10.99 1.65 -2.29
C ASP A 117 9.58 2.26 -2.38
N HIS A 118 9.02 2.62 -1.23
CA HIS A 118 7.69 3.24 -1.18
C HIS A 118 7.58 4.46 -2.09
N LYS A 119 8.63 5.28 -2.27
CA LYS A 119 8.56 6.50 -3.08
C LYS A 119 8.39 6.27 -4.59
N HIS A 120 8.45 5.02 -5.05
CA HIS A 120 8.35 4.65 -6.46
C HIS A 120 7.07 3.87 -6.82
N CYS A 121 6.06 3.85 -5.95
CA CYS A 121 4.86 3.04 -6.19
C CYS A 121 3.54 3.72 -5.84
N HIS A 122 2.44 3.06 -6.25
CA HIS A 122 1.07 3.53 -5.98
C HIS A 122 0.76 3.58 -4.49
N ARG A 123 1.37 2.71 -3.67
CA ARG A 123 1.20 2.77 -2.21
C ARG A 123 1.48 4.17 -1.67
N TYR A 124 2.49 4.86 -2.22
CA TYR A 124 2.92 6.16 -1.72
C TYR A 124 2.17 7.29 -2.40
N TRP A 125 2.25 7.36 -3.72
CA TRP A 125 1.67 8.46 -4.51
C TRP A 125 0.14 8.49 -4.50
N LEU A 126 -0.52 7.36 -4.24
CA LEU A 126 -1.98 7.28 -4.18
C LEU A 126 -2.47 7.09 -2.74
N ILE A 127 -2.17 5.95 -2.12
CA ILE A 127 -2.77 5.57 -0.82
C ILE A 127 -2.21 6.42 0.33
N THR A 128 -0.87 6.49 0.44
CA THR A 128 -0.21 7.23 1.54
C THR A 128 -0.55 8.70 1.46
N ARG A 129 -0.46 9.31 0.27
CA ARG A 129 -0.88 10.70 0.03
C ARG A 129 -2.28 10.98 0.60
N THR A 130 -3.28 10.20 0.17
CA THR A 130 -4.67 10.36 0.65
C THR A 130 -4.79 10.24 2.17
N LEU A 131 -4.05 9.30 2.78
CA LEU A 131 -4.09 9.09 4.23
C LEU A 131 -3.47 10.27 4.99
N VAL A 132 -2.29 10.74 4.59
CA VAL A 132 -1.59 11.82 5.31
C VAL A 132 -2.27 13.17 5.12
N GLU A 133 -2.88 13.42 3.96
CA GLU A 133 -3.72 14.61 3.71
C GLU A 133 -4.95 14.65 4.62
N ARG A 134 -5.45 13.48 5.03
CA ARG A 134 -6.52 13.33 6.03
C ARG A 134 -6.01 13.34 7.49
N GLY A 135 -4.73 13.60 7.70
CA GLY A 135 -4.11 13.62 9.03
C GLY A 135 -3.86 12.24 9.64
N ILE A 136 -3.92 11.16 8.85
CA ILE A 136 -3.63 9.81 9.32
C ILE A 136 -2.13 9.54 9.21
N ALA A 137 -1.51 9.12 10.32
CA ALA A 137 -0.09 8.79 10.34
C ALA A 137 0.19 7.49 9.57
N VAL A 138 1.15 7.55 8.64
CA VAL A 138 1.60 6.39 7.86
C VAL A 138 3.10 6.17 8.09
N GLU A 139 3.48 4.94 8.44
CA GLU A 139 4.87 4.52 8.56
C GLU A 139 5.22 3.41 7.56
N HIS A 140 6.36 3.54 6.89
CA HIS A 140 6.87 2.59 5.92
C HIS A 140 7.87 1.66 6.60
N ILE A 141 7.58 0.36 6.61
CA ILE A 141 8.52 -0.68 6.99
C ILE A 141 9.48 -0.87 5.82
N LEU A 142 10.72 -0.42 6.01
CA LEU A 142 11.78 -0.57 5.01
C LEU A 142 12.32 -2.01 4.98
N PRO A 143 13.01 -2.42 3.90
CA PRO A 143 13.67 -3.73 3.83
C PRO A 143 14.67 -4.01 4.95
N SER A 144 15.31 -2.96 5.50
CA SER A 144 16.19 -3.02 6.68
C SER A 144 15.44 -3.34 7.98
N GLY A 145 14.11 -3.21 7.96
CA GLY A 145 13.25 -3.26 9.13
C GLY A 145 13.18 -1.95 9.90
N GLU A 146 13.75 -0.85 9.40
CA GLU A 146 13.52 0.50 9.96
C GLU A 146 12.13 1.02 9.58
N LEU A 147 11.59 1.91 10.41
CA LEU A 147 10.37 2.66 10.11
C LEU A 147 10.70 4.06 9.64
N VAL A 148 10.08 4.48 8.54
CA VAL A 148 10.12 5.86 8.07
C VAL A 148 8.70 6.41 8.03
N ALA A 149 8.44 7.51 8.72
CA ALA A 149 7.15 8.17 8.71
C ALA A 149 7.00 9.05 7.46
N SER A 150 5.80 9.09 6.91
CA SER A 150 5.43 10.06 5.89
C SER A 150 4.69 11.26 6.46
N SER A 151 4.84 12.40 5.78
CA SER A 151 4.17 13.65 6.14
C SER A 151 3.43 14.26 4.95
N ALA A 152 2.34 14.99 5.22
CA ALA A 152 1.56 15.66 4.18
C ALA A 152 2.39 16.65 3.34
N ASN A 153 3.44 17.24 3.93
CA ASN A 153 4.33 18.17 3.24
C ASN A 153 5.11 17.53 2.08
N GLU A 154 5.24 16.19 2.05
CA GLU A 154 5.90 15.48 0.95
C GLU A 154 5.07 15.44 -0.35
N PHE A 155 3.79 15.84 -0.30
CA PHE A 155 2.85 15.75 -1.42
C PHE A 155 2.34 17.10 -1.92
N VAL A 156 2.74 18.20 -1.28
CA VAL A 156 2.36 19.54 -1.70
C VAL A 156 3.14 19.88 -2.98
N PRO A 157 2.48 20.26 -4.09
CA PRO A 157 3.19 20.74 -5.28
C PRO A 157 4.07 21.93 -4.88
N GLU A 158 5.35 21.92 -5.27
CA GLU A 158 6.19 23.11 -5.14
C GLU A 158 5.46 24.26 -5.82
N GLN A 159 5.13 25.31 -5.04
CA GLN A 159 4.65 26.55 -5.64
C GLN A 159 5.76 27.05 -6.56
N PRO A 160 5.50 27.30 -7.85
CA PRO A 160 6.49 27.95 -8.67
C PRO A 160 6.81 29.30 -8.03
N SER A 161 8.09 29.49 -7.68
CA SER A 161 8.65 30.80 -7.37
C SER A 161 8.27 31.73 -8.52
N LEU A 162 7.48 32.77 -8.23
CA LEU A 162 7.21 33.86 -9.19
C LEU A 162 8.42 34.81 -9.35
N PHE A 163 9.62 34.34 -9.01
CA PHE A 163 10.89 35.05 -9.07
C PHE A 163 11.93 34.19 -9.78
#